data_AF-A0A537RA44-F1
#
_entry.id   AF-A0A537RA44-F1
#
_cell.length_a   1.000
_cell.length_b   1.000
_cell.length_c   1.000
_cell.angle_alpha   90.00
_cell.angle_beta   90.00
_cell.angle_gamma   90.00
#
_symmetry.space_group_name_H-M   'P 1'
#
loop_
_entity.id
_entity.type
_entity.pdbx_description
1 polymer ?
#
loop_
_entity_poly.entity_id
_entity_poly.type
_entity_poly.pdbx_seq_one_letter_code
_entity_poly.pdbx_strand_id
1 'polypeptide(L)'
;MEASPDDPKLLLLLGVTKDLAGSHLEAQAYYRAGLVRAPGDPGLTVDLALSLAISGNYPNAISVLQPLAMSPASTAQERQTLALIYGLNGNTAEAARLGRIDLDDAAVEHNLAYYQSLRELSPEARTQAILSSGPARASS
;
A
#
# COMPACT_ATOMS: atom_id res chain seq x y z
N MET A 1 24.09 12.21 -13.80
CA MET A 1 23.90 10.75 -13.78
C MET A 1 22.55 10.49 -14.41
N GLU A 2 22.51 9.90 -15.61
CA GLU A 2 21.25 9.40 -16.18
C GLU A 2 20.80 8.19 -15.36
N ALA A 3 19.58 8.22 -14.84
CA ALA A 3 18.96 7.03 -14.29
C ALA A 3 18.85 6.00 -15.41
N SER A 4 19.40 4.80 -15.19
CA SER A 4 19.18 3.69 -16.11
C SER A 4 17.67 3.41 -16.21
N PRO A 5 17.13 3.04 -17.38
CA PRO A 5 15.71 2.67 -17.52
C PRO A 5 15.24 1.59 -16.53
N ASP A 6 16.18 0.81 -15.99
CA ASP A 6 15.95 -0.27 -15.03
C ASP A 6 16.27 0.14 -13.56
N ASP A 7 16.52 1.42 -13.29
CA ASP A 7 16.74 1.92 -11.92
C ASP A 7 15.47 1.69 -11.08
N PRO A 8 15.55 0.96 -9.95
CA PRO A 8 14.42 0.72 -9.06
C PRO A 8 13.66 2.00 -8.66
N LYS A 9 14.35 3.13 -8.50
CA LYS A 9 13.72 4.42 -8.16
C LYS A 9 12.89 4.97 -9.31
N LEU A 10 13.37 4.82 -10.55
CA LEU A 10 12.63 5.22 -11.73
C LEU A 10 11.40 4.32 -11.92
N LEU A 11 11.56 3.01 -11.75
CA LEU A 11 10.47 2.05 -11.82
C LEU A 11 9.40 2.30 -10.75
N LEU A 12 9.81 2.64 -9.52
CA LEU A 12 8.90 3.08 -8.45
C LEU A 12 8.10 4.30 -8.88
N LEU A 13 8.76 5.36 -9.37
CA LEU A 13 8.09 6.59 -9.81
C LEU A 13 7.12 6.35 -10.97
N LEU A 14 7.50 5.51 -11.94
CA LEU A 14 6.63 5.13 -13.05
C LEU A 14 5.40 4.37 -12.55
N GLY A 15 5.57 3.45 -11.61
CA GLY A 15 4.46 2.74 -10.97
C GLY A 15 3.48 3.70 -10.30
N VAL A 16 3.99 4.64 -9.50
CA VAL A 16 3.16 5.65 -8.80
C VAL A 16 2.40 6.51 -9.80
N THR A 17 3.06 6.93 -10.88
CA THR A 17 2.44 7.73 -11.94
C THR A 17 1.29 6.97 -12.60
N LYS A 18 1.46 5.65 -12.82
CA LYS A 18 0.41 4.80 -13.40
C LYS A 18 -0.75 4.58 -12.43
N ASP A 19 -0.50 4.41 -11.14
CA ASP A 19 -1.57 4.32 -10.13
C ASP A 19 -2.39 5.61 -10.06
N LEU A 20 -1.73 6.78 -10.09
CA LEU A 20 -2.39 8.09 -10.12
C LEU A 20 -3.25 8.27 -11.39
N ALA A 21 -2.84 7.66 -12.50
CA ALA A 21 -3.60 7.63 -13.74
C ALA A 21 -4.69 6.53 -13.78
N GLY A 22 -4.92 5.79 -12.69
CA GLY A 22 -5.88 4.67 -12.62
C GLY A 22 -5.42 3.41 -13.37
N SER A 23 -4.20 3.40 -13.91
CA SER A 23 -3.62 2.30 -14.68
C SER A 23 -2.94 1.27 -13.77
N HIS A 24 -3.69 0.70 -12.83
CA HIS A 24 -3.18 -0.16 -11.76
C HIS A 24 -2.41 -1.39 -12.25
N LEU A 25 -2.84 -2.02 -13.35
CA LEU A 25 -2.13 -3.17 -13.92
C LEU A 25 -0.72 -2.81 -14.41
N GLU A 26 -0.58 -1.64 -15.07
CA GLU A 26 0.71 -1.13 -15.49
C GLU A 26 1.57 -0.74 -14.29
N ALA A 27 0.98 -0.11 -13.27
CA ALA A 27 1.68 0.23 -12.05
C ALA A 27 2.31 -1.00 -11.39
N GLN A 28 1.52 -2.06 -11.22
CA GLN A 28 1.99 -3.33 -10.67
C GLN A 28 3.10 -3.97 -11.50
N ALA A 29 3.09 -3.82 -12.83
CA ALA A 29 4.16 -4.31 -13.68
C ALA A 29 5.47 -3.57 -13.40
N TYR A 30 5.44 -2.23 -13.25
CA TYR A 30 6.62 -1.44 -12.90
C TYR A 30 7.15 -1.79 -11.51
N TYR A 31 6.29 -1.94 -10.49
CA TYR A 31 6.75 -2.32 -9.16
C TYR A 31 7.39 -3.71 -9.14
N ARG A 32 6.79 -4.69 -9.84
CA ARG A 32 7.37 -6.03 -9.98
C ARG A 32 8.72 -5.98 -10.70
N ALA A 33 8.85 -5.18 -11.76
CA ALA A 33 10.13 -4.98 -12.44
C ALA A 33 11.17 -4.36 -11.49
N GLY A 34 10.77 -3.39 -10.67
CA GLY A 34 11.61 -2.80 -9.63
C GLY A 34 12.07 -3.84 -8.61
N LEU A 35 11.17 -4.71 -8.14
CA LEU A 35 11.49 -5.77 -7.18
C LEU A 35 12.40 -6.86 -7.76
N VAL A 36 12.40 -7.08 -9.08
CA VAL A 36 13.40 -7.94 -9.74
C VAL A 36 14.80 -7.34 -9.64
N ARG A 37 14.92 -6.00 -9.64
CA ARG A 37 16.21 -5.27 -9.57
C ARG A 37 16.65 -5.00 -8.12
N ALA A 38 15.70 -4.75 -7.23
CA ALA A 38 15.92 -4.56 -5.79
C ALA A 38 14.97 -5.47 -4.99
N PRO A 39 15.29 -6.77 -4.87
CA PRO A 39 14.50 -7.69 -4.07
C PRO A 39 14.42 -7.25 -2.62
N GLY A 40 13.20 -7.17 -2.07
CA GLY A 40 12.97 -6.76 -0.69
C GLY A 40 12.97 -5.25 -0.45
N ASP A 41 12.98 -4.41 -1.50
CA ASP A 41 12.80 -2.97 -1.35
C ASP A 41 11.43 -2.67 -0.69
N PRO A 42 11.41 -1.99 0.48
CA PRO A 42 10.17 -1.74 1.21
C PRO A 42 9.19 -0.85 0.45
N GLY A 43 9.69 0.17 -0.25
CA GLY A 43 8.86 1.13 -0.98
C GLY A 43 8.12 0.48 -2.15
N LEU A 44 8.85 -0.29 -2.96
CA LEU A 44 8.27 -1.07 -4.05
C LEU A 44 7.27 -2.12 -3.56
N THR A 45 7.54 -2.75 -2.41
CA THR A 45 6.65 -3.75 -1.80
C THR A 45 5.35 -3.12 -1.31
N VAL A 46 5.43 -1.99 -0.60
CA VAL A 46 4.28 -1.24 -0.08
C VAL A 46 3.39 -0.75 -1.22
N ASP A 47 3.97 -0.13 -2.25
CA ASP A 47 3.18 0.40 -3.36
C ASP A 47 2.56 -0.71 -4.22
N LEU A 48 3.26 -1.82 -4.44
CA LEU A 48 2.69 -2.98 -5.11
C LEU A 48 1.47 -3.52 -4.35
N ALA A 49 1.59 -3.65 -3.02
CA ALA A 49 0.49 -4.13 -2.19
C ALA A 49 -0.71 -3.17 -2.19
N LEU A 50 -0.47 -1.86 -2.10
CA LEU A 50 -1.52 -0.85 -2.20
C LEU A 50 -2.22 -0.90 -3.57
N SER A 51 -1.48 -0.95 -4.67
CA SER A 51 -2.05 -1.04 -6.03
C SER A 51 -2.90 -2.31 -6.22
N LEU A 52 -2.46 -3.44 -5.66
CA LEU A 52 -3.23 -4.68 -5.63
C LEU A 52 -4.52 -4.53 -4.81
N ALA A 53 -4.47 -3.92 -3.63
CA ALA A 53 -5.65 -3.73 -2.78
C ALA A 53 -6.67 -2.75 -3.37
N ILE A 54 -6.19 -1.67 -3.99
CA ILE A 54 -7.02 -0.68 -4.68
C ILE A 54 -7.80 -1.31 -5.83
N SER A 55 -7.15 -2.20 -6.60
CA SER A 55 -7.78 -2.98 -7.68
C SER A 55 -8.60 -4.19 -7.18
N GLY A 56 -8.77 -4.35 -5.85
CA GLY A 56 -9.60 -5.38 -5.24
C GLY A 56 -8.91 -6.75 -5.08
N ASN A 57 -7.63 -6.86 -5.42
CA ASN A 57 -6.85 -8.10 -5.27
C ASN A 57 -6.21 -8.21 -3.88
N TYR A 58 -7.05 -8.25 -2.85
CA TYR A 58 -6.59 -8.29 -1.45
C TYR A 58 -5.73 -9.51 -1.09
N PRO A 59 -6.03 -10.75 -1.55
CA PRO A 59 -5.21 -11.91 -1.19
C PRO A 59 -3.75 -11.74 -1.61
N ASN A 60 -3.50 -11.24 -2.83
CA ASN A 60 -2.14 -10.96 -3.29
C ASN A 60 -1.52 -9.76 -2.59
N ALA A 61 -2.31 -8.70 -2.33
CA ALA A 61 -1.83 -7.53 -1.59
C ALA A 61 -1.30 -7.92 -0.19
N ILE A 62 -2.07 -8.73 0.55
CA ILE A 62 -1.69 -9.25 1.86
C ILE A 62 -0.44 -10.13 1.73
N SER A 63 -0.42 -11.08 0.79
CA SER A 63 0.71 -11.97 0.59
C SER A 63 2.02 -11.24 0.28
N VAL A 64 1.96 -10.12 -0.43
CA VAL A 64 3.13 -9.29 -0.77
C VAL A 64 3.64 -8.52 0.45
N LEU A 65 2.75 -7.87 1.20
CA LEU A 65 3.15 -6.94 2.26
C LEU A 65 3.39 -7.61 3.61
N GLN A 66 2.70 -8.72 3.90
CA GLN A 66 2.73 -9.37 5.21
C GLN A 66 4.14 -9.71 5.71
N PRO A 67 5.05 -10.27 4.89
CA PRO A 67 6.41 -10.58 5.35
C PRO A 67 7.18 -9.32 5.79
N LEU A 68 7.00 -8.20 5.09
CA LEU A 68 7.65 -6.93 5.41
C LEU A 68 7.05 -6.36 6.71
N ALA A 69 5.74 -6.19 6.76
CA ALA A 69 5.03 -5.56 7.87
C ALA A 69 5.08 -6.36 9.18
N MET A 70 5.26 -7.69 9.11
CA MET A 70 5.41 -8.55 10.29
C MET A 70 6.87 -8.81 10.68
N SER A 71 7.84 -8.24 9.97
CA SER A 71 9.26 -8.40 10.30
C SER A 71 9.64 -7.62 11.57
N PRO A 72 10.68 -8.04 12.32
CA PRO A 72 11.17 -7.27 13.47
C PRO A 72 11.66 -5.86 13.14
N ALA A 73 12.02 -5.61 11.88
CA ALA A 73 12.48 -4.32 11.39
C ALA A 73 11.33 -3.45 10.85
N SER A 74 10.07 -3.92 10.94
CA SER A 74 8.96 -3.24 10.31
C SER A 74 8.68 -1.87 10.91
N THR A 75 8.30 -0.94 10.06
CA THR A 75 7.91 0.40 10.46
C THR A 75 6.42 0.44 10.82
N ALA A 76 6.01 1.45 11.59
CA ALA A 76 4.60 1.70 11.86
C ALA A 76 3.82 1.89 10.54
N GLN A 77 4.41 2.58 9.56
CA GLN A 77 3.77 2.79 8.25
C GLN A 77 3.48 1.48 7.52
N GLU A 78 4.40 0.52 7.52
CA GLU A 78 4.20 -0.79 6.88
C GLU A 78 3.09 -1.59 7.57
N ARG A 79 3.05 -1.58 8.91
CA ARG A 79 1.99 -2.23 9.70
C ARG A 79 0.63 -1.59 9.46
N GLN A 80 0.56 -0.26 9.44
CA GLN A 80 -0.69 0.46 9.17
C GLN A 80 -1.16 0.26 7.73
N THR A 81 -0.25 0.14 6.77
CA THR A 81 -0.61 -0.19 5.38
C THR A 81 -1.23 -1.58 5.31
N LEU A 82 -0.65 -2.57 5.99
CA LEU A 82 -1.25 -3.90 6.06
C LEU A 82 -2.60 -3.90 6.80
N ALA A 83 -2.75 -3.10 7.86
CA ALA A 83 -4.01 -2.91 8.55
C ALA A 83 -5.11 -2.34 7.63
N LEU A 84 -4.78 -1.31 6.84
CA LEU A 84 -5.66 -0.76 5.80
C LEU A 84 -6.09 -1.86 4.82
N ILE A 85 -5.16 -2.65 4.29
CA ILE A 85 -5.47 -3.72 3.32
C ILE A 85 -6.40 -4.78 3.95
N TYR A 86 -6.17 -5.17 5.21
CA TYR A 86 -7.10 -6.05 5.92
C TYR A 86 -8.48 -5.42 6.09
N GLY A 87 -8.55 -4.12 6.41
CA GLY A 87 -9.81 -3.38 6.53
C GLY A 87 -10.59 -3.34 5.21
N LEU A 88 -9.92 -3.07 4.09
CA LEU A 88 -10.52 -3.10 2.75
C LEU A 88 -11.01 -4.51 2.36
N ASN A 89 -10.28 -5.55 2.77
CA ASN A 89 -10.70 -6.95 2.62
C ASN A 89 -11.84 -7.34 3.58
N GLY A 90 -12.25 -6.46 4.50
CA GLY A 90 -13.26 -6.70 5.51
C GLY A 90 -12.81 -7.53 6.72
N ASN A 91 -11.51 -7.82 6.84
CA ASN A 91 -10.94 -8.43 8.03
C ASN A 91 -10.62 -7.35 9.08
N THR A 92 -11.67 -6.79 9.66
CA THR A 92 -11.59 -5.73 10.68
C THR A 92 -10.82 -6.18 11.93
N ALA A 93 -10.85 -7.48 12.26
CA ALA A 93 -10.14 -8.03 13.41
C ALA A 93 -8.62 -7.93 13.25
N GLU A 94 -8.07 -8.35 12.11
CA GLU A 94 -6.63 -8.21 11.84
C GLU A 94 -6.20 -6.76 11.62
N ALA A 95 -7.06 -5.95 11.00
CA ALA A 95 -6.82 -4.51 10.90
C ALA A 95 -6.66 -3.87 12.29
N ALA A 96 -7.57 -4.20 13.22
CA ALA A 96 -7.51 -3.70 14.60
C ALA A 96 -6.28 -4.22 15.35
N ARG A 97 -5.96 -5.51 15.19
CA ARG A 97 -4.80 -6.14 15.86
C ARG A 97 -3.50 -5.47 15.45
N LEU A 98 -3.31 -5.19 14.16
CA LEU A 98 -2.13 -4.49 13.66
C LEU A 98 -2.14 -3.01 14.05
N GLY A 99 -3.29 -2.34 13.96
CA GLY A 99 -3.44 -0.94 14.34
C GLY A 99 -2.97 -0.68 15.78
N ARG A 100 -3.37 -1.55 16.71
CA ARG A 100 -3.03 -1.46 18.16
C ARG A 100 -1.56 -1.65 18.48
N ILE A 101 -0.71 -2.05 17.52
CA ILE A 101 0.73 -2.11 17.75
C ILE A 101 1.31 -0.71 17.92
N ASP A 102 0.77 0.28 17.19
CA ASP A 102 1.31 1.64 17.11
C ASP A 102 0.34 2.74 17.55
N LEU A 103 -0.94 2.41 17.72
CA LEU A 103 -2.03 3.37 17.97
C LEU A 103 -2.82 3.00 19.22
N ASP A 104 -3.46 4.01 19.83
CA ASP A 104 -4.45 3.81 20.88
C ASP A 104 -5.80 3.31 20.30
N ASP A 105 -6.68 2.83 21.17
CA ASP A 105 -7.97 2.26 20.75
C ASP A 105 -8.85 3.26 19.99
N ALA A 106 -8.83 4.54 20.37
CA ALA A 106 -9.62 5.58 19.71
C ALA A 106 -9.16 5.81 18.25
N ALA A 107 -7.84 5.87 18.03
CA ALA A 107 -7.27 5.98 16.70
C ALA A 107 -7.52 4.71 15.87
N VAL A 108 -7.46 3.53 16.48
CA VAL A 108 -7.83 2.28 15.80
C VAL A 108 -9.29 2.30 15.37
N GLU A 109 -10.23 2.63 16.26
CA GLU A 109 -11.67 2.70 15.92
C GLU A 109 -11.94 3.69 14.79
N HIS A 110 -11.32 4.87 14.84
CA HIS A 110 -11.39 5.86 13.76
C HIS A 110 -10.89 5.29 12.43
N ASN A 111 -9.73 4.64 12.42
CA ASN A 111 -9.15 4.04 11.21
C ASN A 111 -10.04 2.92 10.65
N LEU A 112 -10.60 2.07 11.51
CA LEU A 112 -11.51 1.00 11.07
C LEU A 112 -12.77 1.55 10.40
N ALA A 113 -13.36 2.63 10.95
CA ALA A 113 -14.49 3.31 10.34
C ALA A 113 -14.12 3.90 8.97
N TYR A 114 -12.93 4.48 8.84
CA TYR A 114 -12.42 4.98 7.57
C TYR A 114 -12.17 3.84 6.56
N TYR A 115 -11.59 2.71 6.97
CA TYR A 115 -11.39 1.57 6.07
C TYR A 115 -12.72 0.99 5.58
N GLN A 116 -13.74 0.98 6.44
CA GLN A 116 -15.09 0.57 6.05
C GLN A 116 -15.67 1.50 4.98
N SER A 117 -15.56 2.83 5.15
CA SER A 117 -16.08 3.76 4.15
C SER A 117 -15.36 3.62 2.80
N LEU A 118 -14.04 3.42 2.81
CA LEU A 118 -13.25 3.15 1.60
C LEU A 118 -13.69 1.85 0.89
N ARG A 119 -14.07 0.83 1.65
CA ARG A 119 -14.52 -0.46 1.09
C ARG A 119 -15.82 -0.31 0.29
N GLU A 120 -16.69 0.61 0.70
CA GLU A 120 -17.99 0.87 0.07
C GLU A 120 -17.88 1.68 -1.22
N LEU A 121 -16.72 2.30 -1.49
CA LEU A 121 -16.45 3.04 -2.72
C LEU A 121 -16.20 2.12 -3.93
N SER A 122 -16.48 2.63 -5.13
CA SER A 122 -15.97 2.04 -6.37
C SER A 122 -14.44 2.01 -6.37
N PRO A 123 -13.78 1.13 -7.15
CA PRO A 123 -12.33 1.10 -7.24
C PRO A 123 -11.73 2.47 -7.55
N GLU A 124 -12.29 3.22 -8.49
CA GLU A 124 -11.81 4.54 -8.91
C GLU A 124 -11.94 5.58 -7.80
N ALA A 125 -13.10 5.62 -7.14
CA ALA A 125 -13.34 6.53 -6.02
C ALA A 125 -12.44 6.18 -4.82
N ARG A 126 -12.19 4.90 -4.58
CA ARG A 126 -11.26 4.43 -3.56
C ARG A 126 -9.82 4.84 -3.86
N THR A 127 -9.36 4.69 -5.11
CA THR A 127 -8.04 5.16 -5.55
C THR A 127 -7.87 6.63 -5.22
N GLN A 128 -8.84 7.46 -5.60
CA GLN A 128 -8.80 8.89 -5.33
C GLN A 128 -8.79 9.19 -3.84
N ALA A 129 -9.62 8.51 -3.05
CA ALA A 129 -9.67 8.70 -1.61
C ALA A 129 -8.35 8.31 -0.93
N ILE A 130 -7.76 7.15 -1.26
CA ILE A 130 -6.49 6.69 -0.69
C ILE A 130 -5.33 7.59 -1.11
N LEU A 131 -5.30 8.07 -2.34
CA LEU A 131 -4.22 8.94 -2.83
C LEU A 131 -4.35 10.39 -2.34
N SER A 132 -5.57 10.89 -2.14
CA SER A 132 -5.82 12.22 -1.55
C SER A 132 -5.65 12.26 -0.03
N SER A 133 -5.78 11.11 0.63
CA SER A 133 -5.61 10.95 2.08
C SER A 133 -4.26 10.32 2.47
N GLY A 134 -3.48 9.87 1.48
CA GLY A 134 -2.21 9.17 1.68
C GLY A 134 -1.11 10.09 2.23
N PRO A 135 -0.09 9.54 2.93
CA PRO A 135 0.94 10.34 3.55
C PRO A 135 1.60 11.17 2.46
N ALA A 136 1.71 12.48 2.68
CA ALA A 136 2.59 13.33 1.90
C ALA A 136 3.93 12.61 1.82
N ARG A 137 4.23 11.98 0.67
CA ARG A 137 5.57 11.51 0.37
C ARG A 137 6.39 12.78 0.38
N ALA A 138 7.13 12.96 1.47
CA ALA A 138 7.87 14.15 1.75
C ALA A 138 8.64 14.53 0.50
N SER A 139 8.36 15.75 0.03
CA SER A 139 9.26 16.52 -0.78
C SER A 139 10.67 16.37 -0.19
N SER A 140 11.59 15.82 -0.97
CA SER A 140 13.03 15.84 -0.71
C SER A 140 13.71 16.00 -2.05
#